data_AF-A0A4R1S2V0-F1
#
_entry.id   AF-A0A4R1S2V0-F1
#
_cell.length_a   1.000
_cell.length_b   1.000
_cell.length_c   1.000
_cell.angle_alpha   90.00
_cell.angle_beta   90.00
_cell.angle_gamma   90.00
#
_symmetry.space_group_name_H-M   'P 1'
#
loop_
_entity.id
_entity.type
_entity.pdbx_description
1 polymer ?
#
loop_
_entity_poly.entity_id
_entity_poly.type
_entity_poly.pdbx_seq_one_letter_code
_entity_poly.pdbx_strand_id
1 'polypeptide(L)'
;MKKMYLLTLALAAALLLPGGASAARQSLGEIRPGAYPLVPITNHLPWGYKDIQAYQNSLQKVELVSGGLEGFKDLPQLGMKGPYTGLISLGDAGQKFGVIIDIVGEEKRLYIDRDGDGSFAGESWKPLLNEWYGLQVYGVYGPEPIQLQVTYRNGQTRPIQIQVNGLLNQPSAMVKEKPYLLVGVETWFLARLVEDGAAKLAAVVDRNHNGCYHDPEDLLFIDYNDDGGFDVAEAKPRKRGVTLPGKQRLKADWTAYPDSLEIGGKSK
;
A
#
# COMPACT_ATOMS: atom_id res chain seq x y z
N MET A 1 32.00 23.31 82.87
CA MET A 1 30.85 22.42 82.60
C MET A 1 29.98 23.05 81.51
N LYS A 2 30.35 22.85 80.26
CA LYS A 2 29.63 23.32 79.06
C LYS A 2 29.87 22.23 78.00
N LYS A 3 28.81 21.87 77.27
CA LYS A 3 28.72 20.90 76.14
C LYS A 3 27.91 19.64 76.46
N MET A 4 26.59 19.79 76.43
CA MET A 4 25.63 18.74 76.05
C MET A 4 24.33 19.50 75.84
N TYR A 5 23.96 19.82 74.60
CA TYR A 5 22.61 20.19 74.10
C TYR A 5 22.74 20.78 72.69
N LEU A 6 23.38 20.04 71.77
CA LEU A 6 23.54 20.49 70.38
C LEU A 6 23.62 19.29 69.43
N LEU A 7 22.83 18.24 69.70
CA LEU A 7 22.79 17.04 68.86
C LEU A 7 21.39 16.44 68.69
N THR A 8 20.35 17.28 68.73
CA THR A 8 18.95 16.84 68.53
C THR A 8 18.12 17.76 67.65
N LEU A 9 18.73 18.73 66.95
CA LEU A 9 18.05 19.60 65.98
C LEU A 9 18.44 19.32 64.51
N ALA A 10 19.38 18.41 64.25
CA ALA A 10 19.86 18.14 62.89
C ALA A 10 19.08 17.03 62.15
N LEU A 11 18.17 16.30 62.82
CA LEU A 11 17.46 15.17 62.20
C LEU A 11 16.02 15.50 61.75
N ALA A 12 15.49 16.68 62.07
CA ALA A 12 14.13 17.08 61.68
C ALA A 12 14.10 17.95 60.40
N ALA A 13 15.26 18.29 59.82
CA ALA A 13 15.37 19.12 58.62
C ALA A 13 15.57 18.31 57.31
N ALA A 14 15.56 16.97 57.38
CA ALA A 14 15.76 16.09 56.22
C ALA A 14 14.45 15.54 55.61
N LEU A 15 13.27 15.96 56.11
CA LEU A 15 11.96 15.50 55.63
C LEU A 15 11.22 16.51 54.73
N LEU A 16 11.89 17.57 54.30
CA LEU A 16 11.40 18.46 53.24
C LEU A 16 12.21 18.23 51.97
N LEU A 17 12.17 16.99 51.47
CA LEU A 17 12.42 16.77 50.05
C LEU A 17 11.19 17.33 49.33
N PRO A 18 11.31 18.37 48.48
CA PRO A 18 10.27 18.63 47.51
C PRO A 18 10.17 17.36 46.68
N GLY A 19 9.09 16.62 46.86
CA GLY A 19 8.67 15.63 45.89
C GLY A 19 8.56 16.36 44.57
N GLY A 20 9.62 16.28 43.78
CA GLY A 20 9.58 16.62 42.37
C GLY A 20 8.57 15.67 41.78
N ALA A 21 7.31 16.10 41.75
CA ALA A 21 6.39 15.62 40.76
C ALA A 21 7.10 15.94 39.44
N SER A 22 7.77 14.93 38.89
CA SER A 22 7.90 14.82 37.45
C SER A 22 6.46 14.75 36.95
N ALA A 23 5.83 15.91 36.84
CA ALA A 23 4.72 16.11 35.97
C ALA A 23 5.27 15.68 34.62
N ALA A 24 4.92 14.45 34.22
CA ALA A 24 5.03 14.03 32.85
C ALA A 24 4.42 15.18 32.07
N ARG A 25 5.27 15.93 31.38
CA ARG A 25 4.84 17.05 30.55
C ARG A 25 4.02 16.38 29.45
N GLN A 26 2.72 16.25 29.69
CA GLN A 26 1.77 15.93 28.64
C GLN A 26 1.75 17.17 27.77
N SER A 27 2.65 17.19 26.81
CA SER A 27 2.61 18.10 25.69
C SER A 27 1.34 17.75 24.93
N LEU A 28 0.37 18.66 25.01
CA LEU A 28 -0.81 18.64 24.17
C LEU A 28 -0.36 18.76 22.69
N GLY A 29 -0.80 17.82 21.87
CA GLY A 29 -0.59 17.64 20.45
C GLY A 29 0.50 16.63 20.10
N GLU A 30 0.85 15.67 20.95
CA GLU A 30 1.96 14.76 20.67
C GLU A 30 1.53 13.31 20.38
N ILE A 31 1.79 12.84 19.14
CA ILE A 31 1.79 11.41 18.82
C ILE A 31 2.92 10.73 19.60
N ARG A 32 2.58 9.70 20.35
CA ARG A 32 3.56 8.94 21.15
C ARG A 32 4.54 8.21 20.23
N PRO A 33 5.87 8.31 20.45
CA PRO A 33 6.81 7.46 19.75
C PRO A 33 6.56 5.98 20.06
N GLY A 34 6.71 5.12 19.07
CA GLY A 34 6.48 3.68 19.20
C GLY A 34 6.25 2.97 17.88
N ALA A 35 6.04 1.66 17.98
CA ALA A 35 5.65 0.77 16.89
C ALA A 35 4.13 0.60 16.91
N TYR A 36 3.46 1.03 15.85
CA TYR A 36 2.02 0.92 15.70
C TYR A 36 1.68 -0.23 14.76
N PRO A 37 0.84 -1.20 15.17
CA PRO A 37 0.47 -2.29 14.27
C PRO A 37 -0.34 -1.76 13.09
N LEU A 38 -0.04 -2.28 11.90
CA LEU A 38 -0.74 -1.96 10.68
C LEU A 38 -1.68 -3.12 10.28
N VAL A 39 -2.87 -2.76 9.81
CA VAL A 39 -3.88 -3.70 9.33
C VAL A 39 -4.06 -3.50 7.83
N PRO A 40 -3.93 -4.54 7.00
CA PRO A 40 -4.20 -4.42 5.57
C PRO A 40 -5.69 -4.21 5.34
N ILE A 41 -6.00 -3.24 4.50
CA ILE A 41 -7.35 -2.90 4.06
C ILE A 41 -7.42 -3.09 2.55
N THR A 42 -8.56 -3.57 2.07
CA THR A 42 -8.79 -3.76 0.64
C THR A 42 -10.22 -3.35 0.31
N ASN A 43 -10.37 -2.05 0.17
CA ASN A 43 -11.55 -1.34 -0.29
C ASN A 43 -11.05 0.03 -0.79
N HIS A 44 -11.98 0.87 -1.28
CA HIS A 44 -11.75 2.20 -1.84
C HIS A 44 -10.41 2.83 -1.43
N LEU A 45 -9.56 3.09 -2.42
CA LEU A 45 -8.27 3.74 -2.17
C LEU A 45 -8.49 5.08 -1.45
N PRO A 46 -7.63 5.44 -0.49
CA PRO A 46 -7.58 6.82 -0.02
C PRO A 46 -7.40 7.77 -1.22
N TRP A 47 -8.06 8.92 -1.20
CA TRP A 47 -8.07 9.90 -2.30
C TRP A 47 -6.75 10.69 -2.33
N GLY A 48 -5.64 9.97 -2.51
CA GLY A 48 -4.30 10.56 -2.55
C GLY A 48 -3.97 11.24 -3.89
N TYR A 49 -4.83 11.13 -4.91
CA TYR A 49 -4.57 11.68 -6.24
C TYR A 49 -5.34 12.97 -6.48
N LYS A 50 -4.66 13.94 -7.10
CA LYS A 50 -5.24 15.24 -7.45
C LYS A 50 -6.36 15.13 -8.50
N ASP A 51 -6.22 14.19 -9.43
CA ASP A 51 -7.16 13.95 -10.52
C ASP A 51 -7.04 12.50 -11.03
N ILE A 52 -8.00 12.10 -11.87
CA ILE A 52 -8.10 10.75 -12.46
C ILE A 52 -6.89 10.43 -13.34
N GLN A 53 -6.32 11.42 -14.03
CA GLN A 53 -5.16 11.20 -14.91
C GLN A 53 -3.91 10.85 -14.10
N ALA A 54 -3.69 11.54 -12.98
CA ALA A 54 -2.60 11.23 -12.05
C ALA A 54 -2.74 9.81 -11.49
N TYR A 55 -3.96 9.39 -11.16
CA TYR A 55 -4.24 8.02 -10.76
C TYR A 55 -3.95 7.02 -11.88
N GLN A 56 -4.49 7.21 -13.09
CA GLN A 56 -4.23 6.31 -14.23
C GLN A 56 -2.74 6.20 -14.57
N ASN A 57 -2.00 7.30 -14.49
CA ASN A 57 -0.55 7.33 -14.74
C ASN A 57 0.26 6.60 -13.66
N SER A 58 -0.32 6.40 -12.47
CA SER A 58 0.31 5.65 -11.39
C SER A 58 0.10 4.13 -11.50
N LEU A 59 -0.84 3.68 -12.33
CA LEU A 59 -1.08 2.26 -12.54
C LEU A 59 0.02 1.63 -13.40
N GLN A 60 0.32 0.35 -13.13
CA GLN A 60 1.25 -0.41 -13.94
C GLN A 60 0.62 -0.72 -15.30
N LYS A 61 1.21 -0.19 -16.38
CA LYS A 61 0.82 -0.54 -17.75
C LYS A 61 1.52 -1.83 -18.19
N VAL A 62 0.73 -2.91 -18.31
CA VAL A 62 1.15 -4.20 -18.86
C VAL A 62 0.79 -4.21 -20.35
N GLU A 63 1.77 -3.98 -21.21
CA GLU A 63 1.59 -4.19 -22.65
C GLU A 63 1.34 -5.67 -22.93
N LEU A 64 0.33 -5.95 -23.74
CA LEU A 64 -0.07 -7.29 -24.11
C LEU A 64 0.46 -7.65 -25.49
N VAL A 65 0.87 -8.90 -25.65
CA VAL A 65 1.36 -9.46 -26.92
C VAL A 65 0.47 -10.64 -27.31
N SER A 66 0.10 -10.74 -28.59
CA SER A 66 -0.64 -11.91 -29.08
C SER A 66 0.29 -13.12 -29.18
N GLY A 67 -0.15 -14.27 -28.66
CA GLY A 67 0.69 -15.45 -28.47
C GLY A 67 1.53 -15.35 -27.19
N GLY A 68 2.78 -15.81 -27.21
CA GLY A 68 3.68 -15.66 -26.05
C GLY A 68 3.50 -16.69 -24.94
N LEU A 69 2.89 -17.84 -25.25
CA LEU A 69 2.60 -18.89 -24.26
C LEU A 69 3.81 -19.77 -23.89
N GLU A 70 4.92 -19.69 -24.64
CA GLU A 70 6.09 -20.57 -24.47
C GLU A 70 6.77 -20.47 -23.10
N GLY A 71 6.56 -19.34 -22.40
CA GLY A 71 7.08 -19.11 -21.05
C GLY A 71 6.20 -19.66 -19.92
N PHE A 72 5.01 -20.16 -20.22
CA PHE A 72 4.03 -20.60 -19.23
C PHE A 72 3.81 -22.11 -19.27
N LYS A 73 3.50 -22.69 -18.10
CA LYS A 73 3.22 -24.13 -17.93
C LYS A 73 1.75 -24.35 -17.61
N ASP A 74 1.31 -25.60 -17.79
CA ASP A 74 -0.02 -26.08 -17.38
C ASP A 74 -1.15 -25.17 -17.86
N LEU A 75 -1.06 -24.76 -19.12
CA LEU A 75 -1.97 -23.80 -19.73
C LEU A 75 -3.43 -24.28 -19.62
N PRO A 76 -4.38 -23.36 -19.33
CA PRO A 76 -5.79 -23.70 -19.36
C PRO A 76 -6.23 -24.04 -20.79
N GLN A 77 -7.43 -24.61 -20.92
CA GLN A 77 -8.04 -24.78 -22.24
C GLN A 77 -8.45 -23.42 -22.80
N LEU A 78 -7.69 -22.95 -23.79
CA LEU A 78 -7.88 -21.65 -24.45
C LEU A 78 -8.77 -21.80 -25.70
N GLY A 79 -9.62 -20.81 -25.95
CA GLY A 79 -10.43 -20.75 -27.17
C GLY A 79 -9.72 -20.07 -28.34
N MET A 80 -8.79 -19.15 -28.07
CA MET A 80 -7.96 -18.50 -29.08
C MET A 80 -6.71 -19.31 -29.43
N LYS A 81 -6.33 -19.30 -30.71
CA LYS A 81 -5.00 -19.79 -31.15
C LYS A 81 -3.84 -18.89 -30.73
N GLY A 82 -4.11 -17.60 -30.52
CA GLY A 82 -3.13 -16.58 -30.14
C GLY A 82 -3.73 -15.62 -29.13
N PRO A 83 -4.01 -16.06 -27.89
CA PRO A 83 -4.50 -15.19 -26.84
C PRO A 83 -3.50 -14.07 -26.54
N TYR A 84 -3.93 -13.03 -25.85
CA TYR A 84 -3.01 -12.00 -25.40
C TYR A 84 -2.31 -12.45 -24.12
N THR A 85 -1.02 -12.16 -24.00
CA THR A 85 -0.23 -12.45 -22.81
C THR A 85 0.54 -11.23 -22.32
N GLY A 86 0.87 -11.21 -21.04
CA GLY A 86 1.67 -10.17 -20.40
C GLY A 86 2.26 -10.64 -19.08
N LEU A 87 3.04 -9.76 -18.46
CA LEU A 87 3.64 -10.00 -17.14
C LEU A 87 3.37 -8.80 -16.24
N ILE A 88 2.74 -9.04 -15.10
CA ILE A 88 2.63 -8.06 -14.01
C ILE A 88 3.88 -8.20 -13.14
N SER A 89 4.42 -7.10 -12.63
CA SER A 89 5.54 -7.06 -11.70
C SER A 89 5.11 -6.47 -10.36
N LEU A 90 5.18 -7.22 -9.26
CA LEU A 90 4.76 -6.73 -7.94
C LEU A 90 5.79 -7.02 -6.84
N GLY A 91 5.67 -6.29 -5.74
CA GLY A 91 6.51 -6.39 -4.56
C GLY A 91 7.91 -5.79 -4.74
N ASP A 92 8.66 -5.71 -3.65
CA ASP A 92 10.01 -5.14 -3.63
C ASP A 92 11.04 -5.99 -4.40
N ALA A 93 10.77 -7.28 -4.59
CA ALA A 93 11.55 -8.18 -5.43
C ALA A 93 11.21 -8.06 -6.93
N GLY A 94 10.10 -7.42 -7.31
CA GLY A 94 9.63 -7.39 -8.69
C GLY A 94 9.21 -8.77 -9.21
N GLN A 95 8.55 -9.56 -8.36
CA GLN A 95 8.00 -10.88 -8.71
C GLN A 95 7.07 -10.75 -9.90
N LYS A 96 7.19 -11.68 -10.85
CA LYS A 96 6.42 -11.66 -12.10
C LYS A 96 5.22 -12.59 -11.99
N PHE A 97 4.07 -12.12 -12.46
CA PHE A 97 2.82 -12.88 -12.53
C PHE A 97 2.37 -12.93 -13.98
N GLY A 98 2.23 -14.14 -14.52
CA GLY A 98 1.72 -14.36 -15.87
C GLY A 98 0.27 -13.94 -16.01
N VAL A 99 -0.07 -13.25 -17.11
CA VAL A 99 -1.47 -13.00 -17.47
C VAL A 99 -1.77 -13.51 -18.86
N ILE A 100 -2.96 -14.08 -19.03
CA ILE A 100 -3.50 -14.51 -20.33
C ILE A 100 -4.90 -13.94 -20.48
N ILE A 101 -5.18 -13.30 -21.62
CA ILE A 101 -6.52 -12.89 -22.01
C ILE A 101 -6.95 -13.69 -23.23
N ASP A 102 -7.96 -14.52 -23.02
CA ASP A 102 -8.58 -15.38 -24.01
C ASP A 102 -9.96 -14.83 -24.39
N ILE A 103 -10.20 -14.63 -25.69
CA ILE A 103 -11.44 -14.08 -26.22
C ILE A 103 -12.22 -15.21 -26.91
N VAL A 104 -13.38 -15.56 -26.34
CA VAL A 104 -14.23 -16.65 -26.83
C VAL A 104 -15.62 -16.11 -27.14
N GLY A 105 -15.87 -15.87 -28.43
CA GLY A 105 -17.08 -15.14 -28.86
C GLY A 105 -17.07 -13.73 -28.30
N GLU A 106 -18.04 -13.41 -27.44
CA GLU A 106 -18.11 -12.12 -26.74
C GLU A 106 -17.44 -12.11 -25.37
N GLU A 107 -17.06 -13.27 -24.82
CA GLU A 107 -16.43 -13.34 -23.50
C GLU A 107 -14.94 -13.02 -23.56
N LYS A 108 -14.47 -12.17 -22.62
CA LYS A 108 -13.06 -11.88 -22.42
C LYS A 108 -12.65 -12.49 -21.10
N ARG A 109 -11.87 -13.56 -21.15
CA ARG A 109 -11.48 -14.37 -20.00
C ARG A 109 -10.08 -14.00 -19.60
N LEU A 110 -9.90 -13.55 -18.36
CA LEU A 110 -8.60 -13.26 -17.79
C LEU A 110 -8.14 -14.42 -16.92
N TYR A 111 -7.00 -15.02 -17.26
CA TYR A 111 -6.26 -15.92 -16.39
C TYR A 111 -5.06 -15.17 -15.82
N ILE A 112 -4.79 -15.39 -14.54
CA ILE A 112 -3.61 -14.86 -13.86
C ILE A 112 -2.97 -16.01 -13.09
N ASP A 113 -1.68 -16.20 -13.27
CA ASP A 113 -0.82 -16.99 -12.39
C ASP A 113 -0.76 -16.26 -11.04
N ARG A 114 -1.41 -16.80 -9.99
CA ARG A 114 -1.65 -16.05 -8.74
C ARG A 114 -0.50 -16.08 -7.76
N ASP A 115 0.48 -16.97 -7.94
CA ASP A 115 1.64 -17.10 -7.06
C ASP A 115 2.97 -16.82 -7.77
N GLY A 116 2.93 -16.51 -9.07
CA GLY A 116 4.09 -16.09 -9.86
C GLY A 116 5.06 -17.23 -10.16
N ASP A 117 4.61 -18.48 -10.12
CA ASP A 117 5.45 -19.65 -10.40
C ASP A 117 5.55 -19.99 -11.91
N GLY A 118 4.79 -19.28 -12.75
CA GLY A 118 4.72 -19.45 -14.20
C GLY A 118 3.83 -20.62 -14.66
N SER A 119 3.10 -21.27 -13.76
CA SER A 119 2.11 -22.30 -14.03
C SER A 119 0.68 -21.74 -13.95
N PHE A 120 -0.21 -22.30 -14.75
CA PHE A 120 -1.66 -22.04 -14.65
C PHE A 120 -2.43 -23.26 -14.12
N ALA A 121 -1.73 -24.21 -13.50
CA ALA A 121 -2.33 -25.40 -12.93
C ALA A 121 -3.36 -25.04 -11.84
N GLY A 122 -4.64 -25.31 -12.11
CA GLY A 122 -5.72 -24.99 -11.17
C GLY A 122 -6.15 -23.52 -11.18
N GLU A 123 -5.58 -22.68 -12.05
CA GLU A 123 -5.97 -21.29 -12.17
C GLU A 123 -7.29 -21.13 -12.93
N SER A 124 -8.28 -20.53 -12.26
CA SER A 124 -9.58 -20.25 -12.85
C SER A 124 -9.58 -18.88 -13.53
N TRP A 125 -10.22 -18.77 -14.69
CA TRP A 125 -10.43 -17.47 -15.32
C TRP A 125 -11.40 -16.58 -14.53
N LYS A 126 -11.26 -15.28 -14.74
CA LYS A 126 -12.18 -14.23 -14.30
C LYS A 126 -12.80 -13.54 -15.54
N PRO A 127 -14.11 -13.27 -15.56
CA PRO A 127 -14.69 -12.48 -16.64
C PRO A 127 -14.15 -11.05 -16.60
N LEU A 128 -13.74 -10.55 -17.76
CA LEU A 128 -13.58 -9.12 -17.97
C LEU A 128 -14.88 -8.59 -18.55
N LEU A 129 -15.46 -7.62 -17.86
CA LEU A 129 -16.54 -6.83 -18.41
C LEU A 129 -15.96 -5.89 -19.47
N ASN A 130 -16.73 -5.60 -20.51
CA ASN A 130 -16.21 -4.85 -21.65
C ASN A 130 -17.21 -3.87 -22.25
N GLU A 131 -16.67 -2.79 -22.80
CA GLU A 131 -17.40 -1.80 -23.58
C GLU A 131 -16.81 -1.74 -24.99
N TRP A 132 -17.66 -1.75 -26.02
CA TRP A 132 -17.20 -1.70 -27.41
C TRP A 132 -17.07 -0.26 -27.90
N TYR A 133 -15.90 0.10 -28.43
CA TYR A 133 -15.59 1.43 -28.95
C TYR A 133 -15.52 1.50 -30.48
N GLY A 134 -16.01 0.48 -31.19
CA GLY A 134 -15.89 0.37 -32.66
C GLY A 134 -14.59 -0.31 -33.08
N LEU A 135 -14.47 -0.67 -34.37
CA LEU A 135 -13.25 -1.22 -34.99
C LEU A 135 -12.57 -2.39 -34.22
N GLN A 136 -13.38 -3.23 -33.55
CA GLN A 136 -12.92 -4.31 -32.67
C GLN A 136 -12.01 -3.84 -31.51
N VAL A 137 -12.24 -2.63 -31.02
CA VAL A 137 -11.61 -2.04 -29.84
C VAL A 137 -12.57 -2.17 -28.66
N TYR A 138 -12.04 -2.63 -27.53
CA TYR A 138 -12.80 -2.82 -26.31
C TYR A 138 -12.07 -2.21 -25.12
N GLY A 139 -12.77 -1.37 -24.37
CA GLY A 139 -12.40 -1.12 -22.98
C GLY A 139 -12.73 -2.35 -22.16
N VAL A 140 -11.85 -2.78 -21.27
CA VAL A 140 -12.07 -3.93 -20.38
C VAL A 140 -11.84 -3.57 -18.93
N TYR A 141 -12.59 -4.19 -18.03
CA TYR A 141 -12.41 -4.05 -16.59
C TYR A 141 -12.73 -5.34 -15.84
N GLY A 142 -11.93 -5.61 -14.81
CA GLY A 142 -12.19 -6.67 -13.84
C GLY A 142 -13.30 -6.22 -12.88
N PRO A 143 -14.38 -6.99 -12.71
CA PRO A 143 -15.49 -6.60 -11.84
C PRO A 143 -15.15 -6.69 -10.35
N GLU A 144 -14.15 -7.49 -9.99
CA GLU A 144 -13.74 -7.76 -8.61
C GLU A 144 -12.21 -7.74 -8.51
N PRO A 145 -11.66 -7.33 -7.36
CA PRO A 145 -10.22 -7.45 -7.11
C PRO A 145 -9.75 -8.91 -7.15
N ILE A 146 -8.54 -9.12 -7.64
CA ILE A 146 -7.91 -10.44 -7.77
C ILE A 146 -6.79 -10.54 -6.75
N GLN A 147 -6.83 -11.57 -5.90
CA GLN A 147 -5.79 -11.80 -4.91
C GLN A 147 -4.58 -12.51 -5.52
N LEU A 148 -3.38 -11.97 -5.29
CA LEU A 148 -2.09 -12.54 -5.66
C LEU A 148 -1.22 -12.77 -4.41
N GLN A 149 -0.34 -13.77 -4.47
CA GLN A 149 0.62 -14.08 -3.41
C GLN A 149 1.98 -13.48 -3.76
N VAL A 150 2.36 -12.40 -3.07
CA VAL A 150 3.64 -11.73 -3.29
C VAL A 150 4.63 -12.13 -2.20
N THR A 151 5.79 -12.60 -2.63
CA THR A 151 6.93 -12.92 -1.75
C THR A 151 7.89 -11.74 -1.70
N TYR A 152 7.99 -11.14 -0.53
CA TYR A 152 8.86 -9.99 -0.27
C TYR A 152 10.29 -10.45 0.00
N ARG A 153 11.28 -9.55 -0.16
CA ARG A 153 12.71 -9.88 0.05
C ARG A 153 13.05 -10.36 1.47
N ASN A 154 12.18 -10.10 2.45
CA ASN A 154 12.31 -10.64 3.81
C ASN A 154 11.87 -12.13 3.91
N GLY A 155 11.47 -12.76 2.81
CA GLY A 155 11.05 -14.15 2.73
C GLY A 155 9.58 -14.39 3.09
N GLN A 156 8.82 -13.34 3.45
CA GLN A 156 7.41 -13.48 3.76
C GLN A 156 6.56 -13.40 2.49
N THR A 157 5.65 -14.35 2.33
CA THR A 157 4.60 -14.31 1.31
C THR A 157 3.34 -13.70 1.91
N ARG A 158 2.77 -12.69 1.25
CA ARG A 158 1.58 -11.99 1.69
C ARG A 158 0.56 -11.89 0.56
N PRO A 159 -0.74 -12.03 0.87
CA PRO A 159 -1.78 -11.76 -0.11
C PRO A 159 -1.89 -10.25 -0.32
N ILE A 160 -1.97 -9.85 -1.58
CA ILE A 160 -2.37 -8.49 -1.99
C ILE A 160 -3.49 -8.62 -3.02
N GLN A 161 -4.37 -7.63 -3.11
CA GLN A 161 -5.38 -7.59 -4.18
C GLN A 161 -5.01 -6.56 -5.23
N ILE A 162 -5.28 -6.92 -6.48
CA ILE A 162 -5.14 -6.05 -7.63
C ILE A 162 -6.49 -5.81 -8.28
N GLN A 163 -6.63 -4.63 -8.87
CA GLN A 163 -7.65 -4.33 -9.87
C GLN A 163 -7.01 -4.31 -11.25
N VAL A 164 -7.82 -4.61 -12.26
CA VAL A 164 -7.42 -4.63 -13.66
C VAL A 164 -8.42 -3.86 -14.49
N ASN A 165 -7.92 -3.01 -15.37
CA ASN A 165 -8.68 -2.41 -16.46
C ASN A 165 -7.76 -2.28 -17.68
N GLY A 166 -8.26 -1.84 -18.83
CA GLY A 166 -7.38 -1.62 -19.98
C GLY A 166 -8.10 -1.58 -21.31
N LEU A 167 -7.33 -1.82 -22.35
CA LEU A 167 -7.75 -1.73 -23.73
C LEU A 167 -7.34 -2.99 -24.48
N LEU A 168 -8.30 -3.63 -25.14
CA LEU A 168 -8.06 -4.71 -26.08
C LEU A 168 -8.39 -4.26 -27.50
N ASN A 169 -7.50 -4.55 -28.43
CA ASN A 169 -7.70 -4.31 -29.84
C ASN A 169 -7.01 -5.40 -30.67
N GLN A 170 -7.61 -5.73 -31.83
CA GLN A 170 -6.97 -6.68 -32.73
C GLN A 170 -5.75 -6.06 -33.42
N PRO A 171 -4.69 -6.86 -33.71
CA PRO A 171 -3.50 -6.38 -34.43
C PRO A 171 -3.79 -5.73 -35.80
N SER A 172 -4.97 -5.96 -36.39
CA SER A 172 -5.43 -5.37 -37.65
C SER A 172 -6.31 -4.13 -37.50
N ALA A 173 -6.67 -3.74 -36.27
CA ALA A 173 -7.42 -2.50 -36.05
C ALA A 173 -6.55 -1.31 -36.48
N MET A 174 -7.15 -0.26 -37.08
CA MET A 174 -6.46 1.00 -37.42
C MET A 174 -6.07 1.83 -36.17
N VAL A 175 -5.77 1.16 -35.06
CA VAL A 175 -5.41 1.73 -33.78
C VAL A 175 -3.91 1.50 -33.58
N LYS A 176 -3.17 2.59 -33.39
CA LYS A 176 -1.71 2.54 -33.22
C LYS A 176 -1.29 2.00 -31.85
N GLU A 177 -2.16 2.11 -30.86
CA GLU A 177 -1.88 1.65 -29.51
C GLU A 177 -1.94 0.12 -29.44
N LYS A 178 -0.98 -0.51 -28.76
CA LYS A 178 -1.01 -1.94 -28.47
C LYS A 178 -2.07 -2.26 -27.42
N PRO A 179 -2.62 -3.48 -27.38
CA PRO A 179 -3.49 -3.89 -26.28
C PRO A 179 -2.72 -3.85 -24.96
N TYR A 180 -3.37 -3.47 -23.87
CA TYR A 180 -2.75 -3.36 -22.55
C TYR A 180 -3.75 -3.60 -21.42
N LEU A 181 -3.20 -3.94 -20.25
CA LEU A 181 -3.88 -3.80 -18.96
C LEU A 181 -3.21 -2.69 -18.15
N LEU A 182 -4.01 -1.89 -17.45
CA LEU A 182 -3.60 -1.12 -16.29
C LEU A 182 -3.91 -1.94 -15.05
N VAL A 183 -2.88 -2.19 -14.27
CA VAL A 183 -2.95 -2.99 -13.05
C VAL A 183 -2.59 -2.12 -11.87
N GLY A 184 -3.41 -2.16 -10.82
CA GLY A 184 -3.14 -1.44 -9.59
C GLY A 184 -3.36 -2.33 -8.37
N VAL A 185 -2.40 -2.34 -7.46
CA VAL A 185 -2.60 -2.87 -6.11
C VAL A 185 -3.59 -1.98 -5.35
N GLU A 186 -4.61 -2.61 -4.77
CA GLU A 186 -5.64 -1.96 -3.94
C GLU A 186 -5.40 -2.15 -2.44
N THR A 187 -4.45 -2.99 -2.06
CA THR A 187 -4.12 -3.20 -0.66
C THR A 187 -3.35 -1.99 -0.12
N TRP A 188 -3.84 -1.39 0.96
CA TRP A 188 -3.18 -0.33 1.74
C TRP A 188 -3.30 -0.65 3.23
N PHE A 189 -2.67 0.12 4.12
CA PHE A 189 -2.59 -0.26 5.54
C PHE A 189 -3.05 0.83 6.47
N LEU A 190 -3.84 0.45 7.49
CA LEU A 190 -4.37 1.34 8.50
C LEU A 190 -3.69 1.11 9.85
N ALA A 191 -3.29 2.20 10.51
CA ALA A 191 -2.82 2.22 11.89
C ALA A 191 -3.69 3.13 12.75
N ARG A 192 -3.82 2.78 14.03
CA ARG A 192 -4.41 3.63 15.05
C ARG A 192 -3.30 4.25 15.88
N LEU A 193 -3.05 5.53 15.66
CA LEU A 193 -2.09 6.34 16.41
C LEU A 193 -2.71 6.85 17.73
N VAL A 194 -1.86 7.22 18.68
CA VAL A 194 -2.28 7.85 19.94
C VAL A 194 -1.63 9.23 20.04
N GLU A 195 -2.46 10.27 19.95
CA GLU A 195 -2.10 11.68 20.12
C GLU A 195 -2.90 12.22 21.32
N ASP A 196 -2.23 12.72 22.36
CA ASP A 196 -2.89 13.23 23.59
C ASP A 196 -3.86 12.27 24.30
N GLY A 197 -3.70 10.97 24.08
CA GLY A 197 -4.66 9.98 24.58
C GLY A 197 -5.94 9.86 23.75
N ALA A 198 -6.09 10.68 22.70
CA ALA A 198 -7.05 10.47 21.62
C ALA A 198 -6.47 9.53 20.55
N ALA A 199 -7.35 8.80 19.88
CA ALA A 199 -6.97 7.96 18.77
C ALA A 199 -7.04 8.73 17.46
N LYS A 200 -6.02 8.58 16.62
CA LYS A 200 -5.98 9.12 15.25
C LYS A 200 -5.79 7.98 14.25
N LEU A 201 -6.44 8.07 13.10
CA LEU A 201 -6.24 7.09 12.02
C LEU A 201 -5.09 7.54 11.14
N ALA A 202 -4.27 6.58 10.73
CA ALA A 202 -3.21 6.82 9.77
C ALA A 202 -3.20 5.72 8.72
N ALA A 203 -2.87 6.08 7.48
CA ALA A 203 -2.80 5.15 6.36
C ALA A 203 -1.43 5.17 5.68
N VAL A 204 -0.85 3.98 5.47
CA VAL A 204 0.31 3.79 4.58
C VAL A 204 -0.24 3.37 3.22
N VAL A 205 0.10 4.15 2.20
CA VAL A 205 -0.47 4.03 0.86
C VAL A 205 0.65 3.87 -0.16
N ASP A 206 0.57 2.77 -0.91
CA ASP A 206 1.34 2.57 -2.13
C ASP A 206 0.78 3.47 -3.23
N ARG A 207 1.62 4.40 -3.70
CA ARG A 207 1.23 5.47 -4.62
C ARG A 207 1.52 5.15 -6.07
N ASN A 208 2.31 4.11 -6.34
CA ASN A 208 2.60 3.64 -7.69
C ASN A 208 2.01 2.24 -7.95
N HIS A 209 1.23 1.73 -6.99
CA HIS A 209 0.44 0.51 -7.07
C HIS A 209 1.23 -0.74 -7.44
N ASN A 210 2.51 -0.80 -7.05
CA ASN A 210 3.40 -1.93 -7.36
C ASN A 210 3.48 -2.97 -6.22
N GLY A 211 2.82 -2.76 -5.09
CA GLY A 211 2.85 -3.63 -3.91
C GLY A 211 4.14 -3.55 -3.10
N CYS A 212 5.03 -2.61 -3.39
CA CYS A 212 6.17 -2.21 -2.58
C CYS A 212 5.80 -0.92 -1.85
N TYR A 213 5.45 -1.02 -0.57
CA TYR A 213 4.89 0.12 0.17
C TYR A 213 5.94 1.12 0.63
N HIS A 214 7.20 0.99 0.22
CA HIS A 214 8.30 1.74 0.79
C HIS A 214 9.04 2.64 -0.21
N ASP A 215 8.49 2.82 -1.40
CA ASP A 215 9.05 3.64 -2.46
C ASP A 215 9.04 5.13 -2.08
N PRO A 216 9.86 5.97 -2.74
CA PRO A 216 9.91 7.41 -2.46
C PRO A 216 8.57 8.14 -2.64
N GLU A 217 7.68 7.56 -3.45
CA GLU A 217 6.37 8.10 -3.77
C GLU A 217 5.32 7.75 -2.72
N ASP A 218 5.57 6.75 -1.88
CA ASP A 218 4.61 6.25 -0.89
C ASP A 218 4.50 7.18 0.31
N LEU A 219 3.27 7.32 0.78
CA LEU A 219 2.90 8.37 1.72
C LEU A 219 2.20 7.77 2.94
N LEU A 220 2.44 8.44 4.06
CA LEU A 220 1.66 8.29 5.28
C LEU A 220 0.59 9.38 5.30
N PHE A 221 -0.68 9.01 5.39
CA PHE A 221 -1.77 9.93 5.65
C PHE A 221 -2.14 9.87 7.13
N ILE A 222 -2.51 11.00 7.73
CA ILE A 222 -3.02 11.06 9.10
C ILE A 222 -4.30 11.87 9.05
N ASP A 223 -5.40 11.22 9.40
CA ASP A 223 -6.73 11.82 9.48
C ASP A 223 -6.78 12.74 10.70
N TYR A 224 -6.52 14.04 10.49
CA TYR A 224 -6.53 15.03 11.57
C TYR A 224 -7.90 15.65 11.76
N ASN A 225 -8.75 15.67 10.73
CA ASN A 225 -10.10 16.23 10.75
C ASN A 225 -11.16 15.23 11.27
N ASP A 226 -10.76 13.97 11.50
CA ASP A 226 -11.57 12.86 12.00
C ASP A 226 -12.79 12.55 11.10
N ASP A 227 -12.67 12.76 9.78
CA ASP A 227 -13.74 12.48 8.81
C ASP A 227 -13.72 11.05 8.25
N GLY A 228 -12.69 10.26 8.59
CA GLY A 228 -12.50 8.88 8.13
C GLY A 228 -12.02 8.76 6.68
N GLY A 229 -11.78 9.88 6.01
CA GLY A 229 -11.14 10.00 4.71
C GLY A 229 -9.64 10.31 4.84
N PHE A 230 -8.95 10.29 3.70
CA PHE A 230 -7.55 10.68 3.61
C PHE A 230 -7.35 11.56 2.37
N ASP A 231 -7.11 12.85 2.60
CA ASP A 231 -6.86 13.84 1.54
C ASP A 231 -5.34 13.99 1.29
N VAL A 232 -4.97 14.36 0.05
CA VAL A 232 -3.61 14.78 -0.32
C VAL A 232 -3.01 15.80 0.66
N ALA A 233 -3.82 16.71 1.20
CA ALA A 233 -3.37 17.71 2.18
C ALA A 233 -2.84 17.06 3.50
N GLU A 234 -3.31 15.86 3.82
CA GLU A 234 -2.93 15.11 5.01
C GLU A 234 -1.67 14.27 4.81
N ALA A 235 -1.25 14.10 3.56
CA ALA A 235 -0.12 13.26 3.20
C ALA A 235 1.21 13.77 3.79
N LYS A 236 2.01 12.82 4.29
CA LYS A 236 3.35 13.00 4.83
C LYS A 236 4.31 12.02 4.15
N PRO A 237 5.43 12.49 3.58
CA PRO A 237 6.42 11.62 2.96
C PRO A 237 7.14 10.73 3.98
N ARG A 238 7.47 9.49 3.58
CA ARG A 238 8.31 8.57 4.36
C ARG A 238 9.62 9.24 4.79
N LYS A 239 10.10 8.99 6.01
CA LYS A 239 11.35 9.55 6.61
C LYS A 239 11.44 11.07 6.72
N ARG A 240 10.54 11.82 6.08
CA ARG A 240 10.29 13.23 6.37
C ARG A 240 9.32 13.27 7.55
N GLY A 241 9.68 14.07 8.54
CA GLY A 241 9.05 13.92 9.85
C GLY A 241 7.55 14.21 9.84
N VAL A 242 6.78 13.42 10.59
CA VAL A 242 5.46 13.79 11.05
C VAL A 242 5.63 14.99 11.97
N THR A 243 5.04 16.12 11.58
CA THR A 243 5.12 17.36 12.37
C THR A 243 4.04 17.30 13.42
N LEU A 244 4.45 17.07 14.66
CA LEU A 244 3.58 17.14 15.83
C LEU A 244 3.47 18.60 16.29
N PRO A 245 2.29 19.06 16.73
CA PRO A 245 2.18 20.29 17.49
C PRO A 245 3.14 20.27 18.70
N GLY A 246 4.22 21.06 18.66
CA GLY A 246 5.27 21.03 19.72
C GLY A 246 6.73 21.20 19.30
N LYS A 247 7.02 21.52 18.02
CA LYS A 247 8.37 21.79 17.45
C LYS A 247 9.31 20.60 17.28
N GLN A 248 8.93 19.37 17.65
CA GLN A 248 9.72 18.17 17.28
C GLN A 248 9.10 17.44 16.10
N ARG A 249 9.90 17.26 15.05
CA ARG A 249 9.56 16.40 13.89
C ARG A 249 10.06 14.99 14.18
N LEU A 250 9.12 14.06 14.37
CA LEU A 250 9.41 12.63 14.51
C LEU A 250 9.47 11.97 13.13
N LYS A 251 10.37 11.01 12.91
CA LYS A 251 10.34 10.24 11.65
C LYS A 251 9.26 9.17 11.69
N ALA A 252 8.62 8.95 10.55
CA ALA A 252 7.82 7.76 10.28
C ALA A 252 8.58 6.86 9.31
N ASP A 253 8.64 5.56 9.62
CA ASP A 253 9.25 4.54 8.77
C ASP A 253 8.48 3.21 8.83
N TRP A 254 8.66 2.39 7.81
CA TRP A 254 8.03 1.07 7.66
C TRP A 254 8.77 0.25 6.58
N THR A 255 8.42 -1.03 6.48
CA THR A 255 9.05 -2.02 5.59
C THR A 255 8.33 -2.17 4.24
N ALA A 256 8.89 -3.00 3.34
CA ALA A 256 8.32 -3.28 2.01
C ALA A 256 6.87 -3.77 2.06
N TYR A 257 6.59 -4.71 2.96
CA TYR A 257 5.25 -5.00 3.44
C TYR A 257 5.16 -4.45 4.88
N PRO A 258 4.30 -3.45 5.15
CA PRO A 258 4.36 -2.71 6.39
C PRO A 258 3.48 -3.39 7.46
N ASP A 259 4.09 -4.29 8.23
CA ASP A 259 3.44 -4.93 9.39
C ASP A 259 3.33 -3.94 10.59
N SER A 260 4.25 -2.98 10.67
CA SER A 260 4.24 -1.90 11.67
C SER A 260 4.64 -0.55 11.07
N LEU A 261 4.06 0.51 11.64
CA LEU A 261 4.44 1.90 11.44
C LEU A 261 5.30 2.36 12.62
N GLU A 262 6.57 2.62 12.36
CA GLU A 262 7.53 3.08 13.36
C GLU A 262 7.54 4.60 13.42
N ILE A 263 7.15 5.18 14.56
CA ILE A 263 7.20 6.63 14.81
C ILE A 263 8.27 6.92 15.86
N GLY A 264 9.33 7.62 15.48
CA GLY A 264 10.41 7.97 16.42
C GLY A 264 11.62 8.64 15.79
N GLY A 265 12.55 9.12 16.63
CA GLY A 265 13.78 9.79 16.20
C GLY A 265 13.57 11.19 15.62
N LYS A 266 14.60 12.06 15.69
CA LYS A 266 14.53 13.43 15.14
C LYS A 266 14.74 13.41 13.62
N SER A 267 13.85 14.05 12.85
CA SER A 267 14.12 14.32 11.42
C SER A 267 15.34 15.25 11.29
N LYS A 268 16.28 14.92 10.38
CA LYS A 268 17.39 15.83 10.05
C LYS A 268 16.89 16.97 9.17
#